data_AF-A0A3B0PP43-F1
#
_entry.id   AF-A0A3B0PP43-F1
#
_cell.length_a   1.000
_cell.length_b   1.000
_cell.length_c   1.000
_cell.angle_alpha   90.00
_cell.angle_beta   90.00
_cell.angle_gamma   90.00
#
_symmetry.space_group_name_H-M   'P 1'
#
loop_
_entity.id
_entity.type
_entity.pdbx_description
1 polymer ?
#
loop_
_entity_poly.entity_id
_entity_poly.type
_entity_poly.pdbx_seq_one_letter_code
_entity_poly.pdbx_strand_id
1 'polypeptide(L)'
;MSDISNEAITQANINAKKNDLDVKVIQSDLFKKINVNDFDVIVSNPPYISYDEKLSSSVLDFEPHNALFADDQGLYFYKEIIKQAKSKLKENGSLYFEINPFHIDW
;
A
#
# COMPACT_ATOMS: atom_id res chain seq x y z
N MET A 1 3.62 -7.39 -6.57
CA MET A 1 3.11 -6.02 -6.33
C MET A 1 1.62 -5.97 -6.66
N SER A 2 0.84 -5.16 -5.94
CA SER A 2 -0.56 -4.91 -6.26
C SER A 2 -0.93 -3.45 -6.04
N ASP A 3 -1.90 -2.97 -6.81
CA ASP A 3 -2.48 -1.63 -6.69
C ASP A 3 -3.94 -1.67 -7.18
N ILE A 4 -4.79 -0.75 -6.70
CA ILE A 4 -6.18 -0.63 -7.15
C ILE A 4 -6.28 0.15 -8.48
N SER A 5 -5.36 1.09 -8.73
CA SER A 5 -5.33 1.95 -9.91
C SER A 5 -4.79 1.20 -11.14
N ASN A 6 -5.52 1.25 -12.24
CA ASN A 6 -5.08 0.65 -13.51
C ASN A 6 -3.87 1.40 -14.11
N GLU A 7 -3.79 2.70 -13.87
CA GLU A 7 -2.69 3.57 -14.26
C GLU A 7 -1.40 3.16 -13.53
N ALA A 8 -1.48 2.96 -12.20
CA ALA A 8 -0.35 2.48 -11.40
C ALA A 8 0.12 1.09 -11.84
N ILE A 9 -0.81 0.18 -12.13
CA ILE A 9 -0.49 -1.16 -12.66
C ILE A 9 0.23 -1.06 -14.00
N THR A 10 -0.22 -0.20 -14.90
CA THR A 10 0.42 0.02 -16.20
C THR A 10 1.84 0.56 -16.02
N GLN A 11 2.02 1.57 -15.17
CA GLN A 11 3.33 2.16 -14.89
C GLN A 11 4.29 1.16 -14.22
N ALA A 12 3.80 0.36 -13.28
CA ALA A 12 4.58 -0.68 -12.61
C ALA A 12 5.09 -1.74 -13.61
N ASN A 13 4.26 -2.17 -14.55
CA ASN A 13 4.67 -3.11 -15.61
C ASN A 13 5.73 -2.50 -16.55
N ILE A 14 5.59 -1.21 -16.92
CA ILE A 14 6.60 -0.48 -17.69
C ILE A 14 7.93 -0.45 -16.93
N ASN A 15 7.89 -0.15 -15.63
CA ASN A 15 9.08 -0.09 -14.78
C ASN A 15 9.73 -1.47 -14.63
N ALA A 16 8.95 -2.53 -14.43
CA ALA A 16 9.46 -3.90 -14.35
C ALA A 16 10.19 -4.29 -15.64
N LYS A 17 9.57 -4.03 -16.80
CA LYS A 17 10.19 -4.29 -18.11
C LYS A 17 11.46 -3.46 -18.33
N LYS A 18 11.45 -2.18 -17.97
CA LYS A 18 12.60 -1.28 -18.13
C LYS A 18 13.81 -1.74 -17.32
N ASN A 19 13.59 -2.38 -16.18
CA ASN A 19 14.64 -2.85 -15.27
C ASN A 19 14.90 -4.36 -15.38
N ASP A 20 14.31 -5.05 -16.37
CA ASP A 20 14.43 -6.50 -16.58
C ASP A 20 14.10 -7.33 -15.32
N LEU A 21 13.04 -6.95 -14.61
CA LEU A 21 12.60 -7.61 -13.39
C LEU A 21 11.42 -8.54 -13.66
N ASP A 22 11.50 -9.76 -13.13
CA ASP A 22 10.37 -10.69 -13.08
C ASP A 22 9.48 -10.37 -11.87
N VAL A 23 8.51 -9.47 -12.07
CA VAL A 23 7.57 -9.04 -11.03
C VAL A 23 6.15 -9.30 -11.49
N LYS A 24 5.41 -10.07 -10.68
CA LYS A 24 3.96 -10.19 -10.84
C LYS A 24 3.25 -8.94 -10.31
N VAL A 25 2.61 -8.21 -11.22
CA VAL A 25 1.81 -7.01 -10.91
C VAL A 25 0.32 -7.36 -11.04
N ILE A 26 -0.46 -7.12 -9.99
CA ILE A 26 -1.88 -7.53 -9.92
C ILE A 26 -2.74 -6.33 -9.58
N GLN A 27 -3.74 -6.00 -10.40
CA GLN A 27 -4.74 -4.99 -10.03
C GLN A 27 -5.66 -5.56 -8.95
N SER A 28 -5.58 -5.05 -7.73
CA SER A 28 -6.33 -5.56 -6.57
C SER A 28 -6.60 -4.44 -5.57
N ASP A 29 -7.79 -4.46 -4.98
CA ASP A 29 -8.08 -3.71 -3.75
C ASP A 29 -7.59 -4.54 -2.57
N LEU A 30 -6.49 -4.09 -1.95
CA LEU A 30 -5.72 -4.84 -0.96
C LEU A 30 -5.50 -6.29 -1.43
N PHE A 31 -5.85 -7.29 -0.62
CA PHE A 31 -5.66 -8.70 -0.94
C PHE A 31 -6.82 -9.33 -1.72
N LYS A 32 -7.88 -8.60 -2.11
CA LYS A 32 -9.11 -9.18 -2.68
C LYS A 32 -8.89 -10.07 -3.91
N LYS A 33 -7.90 -9.78 -4.76
CA LYS A 33 -7.53 -10.60 -5.92
C LYS A 33 -6.20 -11.34 -5.75
N ILE A 34 -5.63 -11.34 -4.54
CA ILE A 34 -4.37 -12.01 -4.23
C ILE A 34 -4.69 -13.35 -3.59
N ASN A 35 -4.81 -14.39 -4.42
CA ASN A 35 -5.12 -15.75 -3.99
C ASN A 35 -3.88 -16.53 -3.49
N VAL A 36 -2.70 -15.92 -3.55
CA VAL A 36 -1.46 -16.48 -3.04
C VAL A 36 -1.37 -16.19 -1.54
N ASN A 37 -0.84 -17.15 -0.78
CA ASN A 37 -0.54 -17.03 0.65
C ASN A 37 0.96 -17.30 0.85
N ASP A 38 1.38 -17.43 2.11
CA ASP A 38 2.75 -17.77 2.48
C ASP A 38 3.78 -16.77 1.94
N PHE A 39 3.48 -15.48 2.07
CA PHE A 39 4.48 -14.43 1.86
C PHE A 39 5.53 -14.48 2.98
N ASP A 40 6.81 -14.46 2.61
CA ASP A 40 7.91 -14.25 3.57
C ASP A 40 7.88 -12.82 4.11
N VAL A 41 7.60 -11.84 3.24
CA VAL A 41 7.53 -10.42 3.58
C VAL A 41 6.36 -9.77 2.85
N ILE A 42 5.60 -8.96 3.57
CA ILE A 42 4.65 -8.00 3.01
C ILE A 42 5.16 -6.60 3.32
N VAL A 43 5.24 -5.75 2.30
CA VAL A 43 5.61 -4.34 2.43
C VAL A 43 4.48 -3.50 1.84
N SER A 44 4.07 -2.44 2.52
CA SER A 44 3.07 -1.52 2.01
C SER A 44 3.40 -0.09 2.40
N ASN A 45 3.29 0.81 1.43
CA ASN A 45 3.12 2.23 1.68
C ASN A 45 1.65 2.57 1.34
N PRO A 46 0.71 2.38 2.29
CA PRO A 46 -0.70 2.68 2.06
C PRO A 46 -0.98 4.18 2.23
N PRO A 47 -2.13 4.68 1.74
CA PRO A 47 -2.61 6.00 2.16
C PRO A 47 -2.72 6.07 3.69
N TYR A 48 -2.16 7.10 4.30
CA TYR A 48 -2.01 7.21 5.75
C TYR A 48 -2.30 8.59 6.32
N ILE A 49 -2.74 9.52 5.48
CA ILE A 49 -3.01 10.90 5.86
C ILE A 49 -4.48 11.00 6.25
N SER A 50 -4.77 11.56 7.42
CA SER A 50 -6.11 11.89 7.83
C SER A 50 -6.67 13.05 7.01
N TYR A 51 -7.97 13.05 6.72
CA TYR A 51 -8.65 14.15 6.00
C TYR A 51 -8.53 15.51 6.71
N ASP A 52 -8.28 15.51 8.01
CA ASP A 52 -8.12 16.73 8.81
C ASP A 52 -6.67 17.28 8.80
N GLU A 53 -5.71 16.55 8.22
CA GLU A 53 -4.32 16.99 8.14
C GLU A 53 -4.12 18.06 7.07
N LYS A 54 -3.40 19.14 7.42
CA LYS A 54 -3.02 20.18 6.47
C LYS A 54 -1.77 19.78 5.72
N LEU A 55 -1.94 19.46 4.45
CA LEU A 55 -0.84 19.15 3.54
C LEU A 55 -0.25 20.41 2.92
N SER A 56 1.05 20.35 2.59
CA SER A 56 1.66 21.38 1.76
C SER A 56 1.05 21.34 0.36
N SER A 57 1.02 22.48 -0.33
CA SER A 57 0.54 22.57 -1.71
C SER A 57 1.28 21.60 -2.64
N SER A 58 2.58 21.38 -2.41
CA SER A 58 3.38 20.43 -3.18
C SER A 58 2.93 18.97 -3.11
N VAL A 59 2.24 18.56 -2.04
CA VAL A 59 1.70 17.19 -1.93
C VAL A 59 0.35 17.12 -2.63
N LEU A 60 -0.51 18.12 -2.38
CA LEU A 60 -1.84 18.20 -2.98
C LEU A 60 -1.80 18.35 -4.52
N ASP A 61 -0.81 19.07 -5.04
CA ASP A 61 -0.73 19.37 -6.47
C ASP A 61 -0.12 18.24 -7.32
N PHE A 62 0.62 17.31 -6.69
CA PHE A 62 1.42 16.31 -7.41
C PHE A 62 1.01 14.86 -7.14
N GLU A 63 0.32 14.57 -6.03
CA GLU A 63 -0.14 13.22 -5.72
C GLU A 63 -1.65 13.05 -5.86
N PRO A 64 -2.13 11.93 -6.41
CA PRO A 64 -3.55 11.70 -6.57
C PRO A 64 -4.20 11.50 -5.18
N HIS A 65 -5.30 12.21 -4.91
CA HIS A 65 -5.92 12.27 -3.57
C HIS A 65 -6.25 10.89 -2.97
N ASN A 66 -6.61 9.90 -3.80
CA ASN A 66 -6.91 8.53 -3.37
C ASN A 66 -5.67 7.74 -2.91
N ALA A 67 -4.46 8.21 -3.22
CA ALA A 67 -3.21 7.63 -2.74
C ALA A 67 -2.75 8.25 -1.41
N LEU A 68 -3.32 9.40 -1.02
CA LEU A 68 -2.89 10.16 0.17
C LEU A 68 -3.76 9.85 1.39
N PHE A 69 -5.08 9.98 1.23
CA PHE A 69 -5.99 10.03 2.37
C PHE A 69 -6.55 8.67 2.77
N ALA A 70 -6.71 8.49 4.07
CA ALA A 70 -7.36 7.33 4.65
C ALA A 70 -8.31 7.72 5.78
N ASP A 71 -9.41 6.97 5.88
CA ASP A 71 -10.35 7.06 6.98
C ASP A 71 -9.69 6.69 8.32
N ASP A 72 -10.45 6.84 9.41
CA ASP A 72 -10.04 6.42 10.76
C ASP A 72 -8.74 7.12 11.19
N GLN A 73 -8.70 8.44 10.97
CA GLN A 73 -7.54 9.29 11.26
C GLN A 73 -6.27 8.82 10.54
N GLY A 74 -6.38 8.34 9.31
CA GLY A 74 -5.25 7.79 8.56
C GLY A 74 -4.94 6.32 8.89
N LEU A 75 -5.66 5.69 9.83
CA LEU A 75 -5.35 4.34 10.31
C LEU A 75 -6.05 3.20 9.57
N TYR A 76 -7.04 3.52 8.72
CA TYR A 76 -7.91 2.52 8.10
C TYR A 76 -7.15 1.42 7.36
N PHE A 77 -6.23 1.79 6.45
CA PHE A 77 -5.52 0.81 5.65
C PHE A 77 -4.50 0.00 6.44
N TYR A 78 -3.85 0.58 7.45
CA TYR A 78 -2.99 -0.20 8.35
C TYR A 78 -3.77 -1.32 9.01
N LYS A 79 -4.95 -1.01 9.58
CA LYS A 79 -5.80 -1.99 10.27
C LYS A 79 -6.27 -3.08 9.31
N GLU A 80 -6.73 -2.72 8.11
CA GLU A 80 -7.19 -3.70 7.12
C GLU A 80 -6.06 -4.59 6.58
N ILE A 81 -4.88 -4.03 6.33
CA ILE A 81 -3.72 -4.80 5.88
C ILE A 81 -3.25 -5.72 6.99
N ILE A 82 -3.09 -5.26 8.23
CA ILE A 82 -2.68 -6.09 9.38
C ILE A 82 -3.66 -7.26 9.57
N LYS A 83 -4.96 -6.99 9.48
CA LYS A 83 -6.00 -8.01 9.62
C LYS A 83 -5.89 -9.10 8.55
N GLN A 84 -5.72 -8.71 7.28
CA GLN A 84 -5.64 -9.65 6.16
C GLN A 84 -4.27 -10.33 6.06
N ALA A 85 -3.19 -9.65 6.42
CA ALA A 85 -1.82 -10.15 6.36
C ALA A 85 -1.61 -11.40 7.23
N LYS A 86 -2.34 -11.53 8.35
CA LYS A 86 -2.24 -12.69 9.25
C LYS A 86 -2.45 -14.04 8.55
N SER A 87 -3.34 -14.12 7.55
CA SER A 87 -3.59 -15.35 6.79
C SER A 87 -2.75 -15.45 5.51
N LYS A 88 -1.95 -14.42 5.22
CA LYS A 88 -1.15 -14.29 4.00
C LYS A 88 0.34 -14.47 4.26
N LEU A 89 0.81 -14.22 5.48
CA LEU A 89 2.20 -14.42 5.87
C LEU A 89 2.47 -15.88 6.27
N LYS A 90 3.69 -16.34 6.03
CA LYS A 90 4.22 -17.56 6.64
C LYS A 90 4.32 -17.41 8.16
N GLU A 91 4.47 -18.54 8.84
CA GLU A 91 5.01 -18.54 10.21
C GLU A 91 6.39 -17.85 10.21
N ASN A 92 6.55 -16.83 11.05
CA ASN A 92 7.70 -15.91 11.09
C ASN A 92 7.86 -14.95 9.89
N GLY A 93 6.83 -14.82 9.04
CA GLY A 93 6.80 -13.78 8.02
C GLY A 93 6.74 -12.37 8.63
N SER A 94 7.21 -11.37 7.89
CA SER A 94 7.29 -9.98 8.37
C SER A 94 6.39 -9.04 7.59
N LEU A 95 5.82 -8.05 8.29
CA LEU A 95 5.03 -6.97 7.71
C LEU A 95 5.72 -5.64 7.98
N TYR A 96 5.95 -4.86 6.93
CA TYR A 96 6.56 -3.52 7.03
C TYR A 96 5.63 -2.47 6.42
N PHE A 97 5.57 -1.32 7.08
CA PHE A 97 4.82 -0.17 6.62
C PHE A 97 5.70 1.07 6.53
N GLU A 98 5.40 1.92 5.55
CA GLU A 98 5.65 3.35 5.71
C GLU A 98 4.59 3.94 6.65
N ILE A 99 5.02 4.75 7.63
CA ILE A 99 4.12 5.31 8.64
C ILE A 99 4.10 6.84 8.60
N ASN A 100 2.93 7.42 8.85
CA ASN A 100 2.83 8.83 9.18
C ASN A 100 3.61 9.09 10.49
N PRO A 101 4.52 10.09 10.55
CA PRO A 101 5.23 10.44 11.78
C PRO A 101 4.32 10.73 12.99
N PHE A 102 3.07 11.16 12.76
CA PHE A 102 2.09 11.36 13.83
C PHE A 102 1.57 10.06 14.47
N HIS A 103 1.80 8.90 13.83
CA HIS A 103 1.37 7.59 14.30
C HIS A 103 2.53 6.75 14.86
N ILE A 104 3.66 7.36 15.24
CA ILE A 104 4.82 6.62 15.75
C ILE A 104 4.53 5.90 17.08
N ASP A 105 3.62 6.45 17.88
CA ASP A 105 3.23 5.92 19.19
C ASP A 105 1.92 5.11 19.16
N TRP A 106 1.36 4.89 17.96
CA TRP A 106 0.17 4.04 17.77
C TRP A 106 0.56 2.56 17.77
#